data_AF-A0A9N9G1Y1-F1
#
_entry.id   AF-A0A9N9G1Y1-F1
#
_cell.length_a   1.000
_cell.length_b   1.000
_cell.length_c   1.000
_cell.angle_alpha   90.00
_cell.angle_beta   90.00
_cell.angle_gamma   90.00
#
_symmetry.space_group_name_H-M   'P 1'
#
loop_
_entity.id
_entity.type
_entity.pdbx_description
1 polymer ?
#
loop_
_entity_poly.entity_id
_entity_poly.type
_entity_poly.pdbx_seq_one_letter_code
_entity_poly.pdbx_strand_id
1 'polypeptide(L)'
;MSGHEAFEKLNTHCLETICEEPHLIFKSDDFLSLDEPMLIWLLKRDDLGLDEIEVWDYTIQWGIGNTENLSSHDVLMWTVDDFIALEKTLHQCIPLIRYFEIAADDYAEKVIPYKKILPKNLKKQLLTFHLTAGSEPPLSALPPRVLCATVAIDSVITNPRHAALIASWIKRRLETDISEYKFNLILRGSRDGFSNSIFRQTCAHLSSTVVLIKIRGSGKIIGGYQAGRWFNDYLKKNMDNLLDDDDSILEFPSRRPRQLSNPEMASNLNFLFSLGTGKNLRSVQLSFAEQRIYNSSQRNNNTHSGPFFYNDLFISDQANSNRLSWYQCQTYQPNLFNGQIGQHFFQVEEYEVFQAVVLMKLESYPEKF
;
A
#
# COMPACT_ATOMS: atom_id res chain seq x y z
N MET A 1 20.52 -7.69 -25.79
CA MET A 1 20.25 -6.46 -25.03
C MET A 1 21.22 -5.40 -25.49
N SER A 2 20.73 -4.27 -26.01
CA SER A 2 21.59 -3.13 -26.31
C SER A 2 22.08 -2.51 -24.99
N GLY A 3 23.23 -1.83 -24.99
CA GLY A 3 23.75 -1.18 -23.78
C GLY A 3 22.77 -0.16 -23.16
N HIS A 4 21.91 0.44 -23.98
CA HIS A 4 20.85 1.36 -23.55
C HIS A 4 19.78 0.67 -22.71
N GLU A 5 19.34 -0.53 -23.11
CA GLU A 5 18.29 -1.28 -22.42
C GLU A 5 18.76 -1.84 -21.06
N ALA A 6 20.06 -2.15 -20.95
CA ALA A 6 20.66 -2.58 -19.69
C ALA A 6 20.79 -1.41 -18.70
N PHE A 7 21.12 -0.22 -19.18
CA PHE A 7 21.25 0.99 -18.37
C PHE A 7 19.90 1.46 -17.82
N GLU A 8 18.85 1.46 -18.64
CA GLU A 8 17.49 1.81 -18.18
C GLU A 8 16.98 0.86 -17.10
N LYS A 9 17.22 -0.45 -17.24
CA LYS A 9 16.83 -1.44 -16.21
C LYS A 9 17.57 -1.22 -14.90
N LEU A 10 18.87 -0.93 -14.96
CA LEU A 10 19.67 -0.63 -13.77
C LEU A 10 19.22 0.66 -13.11
N ASN A 11 18.98 1.70 -13.90
CA ASN A 11 18.52 3.00 -13.40
C ASN A 11 17.17 2.85 -12.67
N THR A 12 16.17 2.24 -13.32
CA THR A 12 14.86 1.97 -12.68
C THR A 12 15.01 1.17 -11.39
N HIS A 13 15.88 0.16 -11.37
CA HIS A 13 16.12 -0.65 -10.18
C HIS A 13 16.74 0.15 -9.02
N CYS A 14 17.74 0.99 -9.31
CA CYS A 14 18.33 1.89 -8.33
C CYS A 14 17.28 2.87 -7.78
N LEU A 15 16.51 3.48 -8.67
CA LEU A 15 15.46 4.45 -8.35
C LEU A 15 14.35 3.85 -7.45
N GLU A 16 13.92 2.63 -7.72
CA GLU A 16 12.97 1.89 -6.86
C GLU A 16 13.58 1.62 -5.49
N THR A 17 14.84 1.14 -5.44
CA THR A 17 15.53 0.82 -4.18
C THR A 17 15.66 2.05 -3.28
N ILE A 18 15.93 3.22 -3.85
CA ILE A 18 16.05 4.48 -3.10
C ILE A 18 14.73 4.87 -2.45
N CYS A 19 13.60 4.64 -3.11
CA CYS A 19 12.30 5.04 -2.57
C CYS A 19 11.86 4.11 -1.45
N GLU A 20 12.26 2.84 -1.52
CA GLU A 20 12.02 1.83 -0.48
C GLU A 20 12.92 2.00 0.75
N GLU A 21 14.18 2.36 0.56
CA GLU A 21 15.18 2.55 1.62
C GLU A 21 15.90 3.90 1.47
N PRO A 22 15.17 5.02 1.62
CA PRO A 22 15.70 6.35 1.32
C PRO A 22 16.92 6.71 2.17
N HIS A 23 17.01 6.20 3.40
CA HIS A 23 18.17 6.39 4.25
C HIS A 23 19.51 5.93 3.62
N LEU A 24 19.50 5.03 2.63
CA LEU A 24 20.73 4.63 1.93
C LEU A 24 21.37 5.78 1.16
N ILE A 25 20.56 6.69 0.61
CA ILE A 25 21.05 7.90 -0.05
C ILE A 25 21.12 9.04 0.95
N PHE A 26 20.03 9.29 1.67
CA PHE A 26 19.90 10.48 2.50
C PHE A 26 20.86 10.50 3.70
N LYS A 27 21.28 9.34 4.23
CA LYS A 27 22.31 9.24 5.29
C LYS A 27 23.71 8.95 4.75
N SER A 28 23.89 8.90 3.43
CA SER A 28 25.22 8.71 2.83
C SER A 28 26.05 9.96 3.00
N ASP A 29 27.36 9.78 3.20
CA ASP A 29 28.33 10.88 3.20
C ASP A 29 28.33 11.63 1.85
N ASP A 30 27.96 10.93 0.77
CA ASP A 30 27.90 11.48 -0.58
C ASP A 30 26.59 12.23 -0.88
N PHE A 31 25.62 12.26 0.04
CA PHE A 31 24.30 12.87 -0.20
C PHE A 31 24.40 14.32 -0.67
N LEU A 32 25.31 15.10 -0.08
CA LEU A 32 25.51 16.50 -0.42
C LEU A 32 26.06 16.69 -1.84
N SER A 33 26.64 15.64 -2.43
CA SER A 33 27.16 15.64 -3.80
C SER A 33 26.10 15.25 -4.84
N LEU A 34 24.84 15.03 -4.42
CA LEU A 34 23.74 14.69 -5.31
C LEU A 34 23.38 15.89 -6.20
N ASP A 35 23.23 15.67 -7.50
CA ASP A 35 22.82 16.73 -8.42
C ASP A 35 21.39 17.22 -8.13
N GLU A 36 21.13 18.52 -8.29
CA GLU A 36 19.81 19.14 -8.06
C GLU A 36 18.66 18.41 -8.79
N PRO A 37 18.78 18.02 -10.09
CA PRO A 37 17.71 17.30 -10.77
C PRO A 37 17.35 15.97 -10.13
N MET A 38 18.33 15.30 -9.53
CA MET A 38 18.12 14.02 -8.84
C MET A 38 17.43 14.24 -7.50
N LEU A 39 17.81 15.27 -6.74
CA LEU A 39 17.08 15.66 -5.53
C LEU A 39 15.63 16.03 -5.86
N ILE A 40 15.39 16.87 -6.87
CA ILE A 40 14.05 17.24 -7.35
C ILE A 40 13.24 15.98 -7.71
N TRP A 41 13.86 15.03 -8.40
CA TRP A 41 13.20 13.77 -8.76
C TRP A 41 12.77 12.99 -7.51
N LEU A 42 13.64 12.87 -6.50
CA LEU A 42 13.30 12.22 -5.22
C LEU A 42 12.15 12.95 -4.51
N LEU A 43 12.22 14.26 -4.42
CA LEU A 43 11.20 15.09 -3.76
C LEU A 43 9.84 15.01 -4.45
N LYS A 44 9.77 14.72 -5.75
CA LYS A 44 8.50 14.52 -6.47
C LYS A 44 7.81 13.19 -6.15
N ARG A 45 8.51 12.20 -5.61
CA ARG A 45 7.97 10.85 -5.46
C ARG A 45 7.00 10.70 -4.30
N ASP A 46 5.79 10.25 -4.60
CA ASP A 46 4.78 9.96 -3.58
C ASP A 46 5.15 8.75 -2.71
N ASP A 47 6.02 7.86 -3.17
CA ASP A 47 6.42 6.64 -2.46
C ASP A 47 7.80 6.72 -1.80
N LEU A 48 8.33 7.94 -1.61
CA LEU A 48 9.54 8.16 -0.83
C LEU A 48 9.24 7.92 0.66
N GLY A 49 9.77 6.82 1.22
CA GLY A 49 9.48 6.35 2.58
C GLY A 49 10.18 7.12 3.71
N LEU A 50 10.11 8.46 3.72
CA LEU A 50 10.61 9.33 4.80
C LEU A 50 9.47 10.17 5.38
N ASP A 51 9.54 10.44 6.69
CA ASP A 51 8.64 11.43 7.30
C ASP A 51 8.89 12.79 6.66
N GLU A 52 7.84 13.59 6.42
CA GLU A 52 8.02 14.83 5.66
C GLU A 52 8.96 15.82 6.38
N ILE A 53 9.07 15.74 7.71
CA ILE A 53 10.07 16.49 8.45
C ILE A 53 11.51 16.04 8.17
N GLU A 54 11.75 14.74 7.97
CA GLU A 54 13.06 14.24 7.55
C GLU A 54 13.37 14.73 6.12
N VAL A 55 12.38 14.71 5.22
CA VAL A 55 12.52 15.23 3.86
C VAL A 55 12.92 16.72 3.90
N TRP A 56 12.28 17.51 4.77
CA TRP A 56 12.65 18.90 5.01
C TRP A 56 14.09 19.04 5.51
N ASP A 57 14.46 18.30 6.56
CA ASP A 57 15.80 18.37 7.15
C ASP A 57 16.90 18.06 6.13
N TYR A 58 16.73 16.99 5.34
CA TYR A 58 17.69 16.65 4.28
C TYR A 58 17.71 17.69 3.15
N THR A 59 16.57 18.26 2.78
CA THR A 59 16.51 19.33 1.77
C THR A 59 17.28 20.56 2.23
N ILE A 60 17.14 20.95 3.51
CA ILE A 60 17.90 22.05 4.09
C ILE A 60 19.39 21.73 4.18
N GLN A 61 19.76 20.52 4.62
CA GLN A 61 21.16 20.09 4.66
C GLN A 61 21.81 20.12 3.28
N TRP A 62 21.13 19.59 2.26
CA TRP A 62 21.60 19.63 0.88
C TRP A 62 21.74 21.08 0.38
N GLY A 63 20.75 21.93 0.67
CA GLY A 63 20.78 23.35 0.31
C GLY A 63 21.96 24.08 0.93
N ILE A 64 22.19 23.93 2.24
CA ILE A 64 23.33 24.53 2.94
C ILE A 64 24.66 24.06 2.35
N GLY A 65 24.78 22.76 2.05
CA GLY A 65 25.98 22.19 1.45
C GLY A 65 26.25 22.68 0.02
N ASN A 66 25.22 23.12 -0.71
CA ASN A 66 25.28 23.54 -2.11
C ASN A 66 25.02 25.04 -2.33
N THR A 67 24.96 25.84 -1.27
CA THR A 67 24.89 27.30 -1.36
C THR A 67 26.27 27.90 -1.04
N GLU A 68 26.87 28.59 -2.00
CA GLU A 68 28.14 29.27 -1.80
C GLU A 68 27.98 30.52 -0.90
N ASN A 69 29.05 30.85 -0.17
CA ASN A 69 29.20 32.09 0.61
C ASN A 69 28.20 32.29 1.76
N LEU A 70 27.69 31.22 2.37
CA LEU A 70 26.94 31.33 3.62
C LEU A 70 27.84 31.83 4.75
N SER A 71 27.37 32.85 5.46
CA SER A 71 28.13 33.55 6.50
C SER A 71 28.42 32.70 7.74
N SER A 72 27.64 31.64 7.99
CA SER A 72 27.76 30.76 9.16
C SER A 72 27.05 29.42 8.93
N HIS A 73 27.44 28.40 9.69
CA HIS A 73 26.68 27.15 9.80
C HIS A 73 25.49 27.26 10.76
N ASP A 74 25.46 28.28 11.62
CA ASP A 74 24.36 28.58 12.53
C ASP A 74 23.39 29.57 11.88
N VAL A 75 22.15 29.11 11.64
CA VAL A 75 21.06 29.88 11.02
C VAL A 75 20.70 31.15 11.81
N LEU A 76 20.95 31.18 13.13
CA LEU A 76 20.70 32.35 13.95
C LEU A 76 21.63 33.53 13.62
N MET A 77 22.78 33.23 13.01
CA MET A 77 23.77 34.22 12.58
C MET A 77 23.61 34.65 11.11
N TRP A 78 22.58 34.16 10.42
CA TRP A 78 22.40 34.42 9.00
C TRP A 78 21.88 35.83 8.69
N THR A 79 22.54 36.46 7.74
CA THR A 79 22.15 37.72 7.10
C THR A 79 20.97 37.52 6.15
N VAL A 80 20.38 38.62 5.67
CA VAL A 80 19.31 38.55 4.65
C VAL A 80 19.84 37.92 3.35
N ASP A 81 21.08 38.21 2.98
CA ASP A 81 21.70 37.70 1.76
C ASP A 81 21.93 36.19 1.81
N ASP A 82 22.26 35.62 2.98
CA ASP A 82 22.37 34.17 3.18
C ASP A 82 21.03 33.48 2.88
N PHE A 83 19.91 34.04 3.36
CA PHE A 83 18.58 33.48 3.07
C PHE A 83 18.20 33.61 1.59
N ILE A 84 18.60 34.70 0.93
CA ILE A 84 18.36 34.87 -0.52
C ILE A 84 19.17 33.85 -1.32
N ALA A 85 20.43 33.61 -0.93
CA ALA A 85 21.28 32.62 -1.57
C ALA A 85 20.71 31.20 -1.41
N LEU A 86 20.30 30.82 -0.19
CA LEU A 86 19.68 29.52 0.06
C LEU A 86 18.36 29.36 -0.69
N GLU A 87 17.50 30.38 -0.68
CA GLU A 87 16.23 30.35 -1.42
C GLU A 87 16.46 30.11 -2.90
N LYS A 88 17.48 30.75 -3.48
CA LYS A 88 17.85 30.54 -4.89
C LYS A 88 18.31 29.11 -5.16
N THR A 89 19.13 28.53 -4.29
CA THR A 89 19.59 27.13 -4.42
C THR A 89 18.42 26.14 -4.28
N LEU A 90 17.48 26.40 -3.38
CA LEU A 90 16.36 25.49 -3.10
C LEU A 90 15.07 25.85 -3.84
N HIS A 91 15.11 26.82 -4.75
CA HIS A 91 13.91 27.43 -5.35
C HIS A 91 12.96 26.38 -5.97
N GLN A 92 13.51 25.39 -6.66
CA GLN A 92 12.74 24.30 -7.29
C GLN A 92 12.36 23.18 -6.31
N CYS A 93 13.06 23.07 -5.18
CA CYS A 93 12.83 22.03 -4.17
C CYS A 93 11.74 22.44 -3.18
N ILE A 94 11.71 23.72 -2.77
CA ILE A 94 10.75 24.26 -1.80
C ILE A 94 9.29 23.92 -2.13
N PRO A 95 8.82 24.03 -3.38
CA PRO A 95 7.43 23.70 -3.73
C PRO A 95 7.07 22.23 -3.66
N LEU A 96 8.06 21.32 -3.55
CA LEU A 96 7.88 19.87 -3.56
C LEU A 96 7.69 19.27 -2.16
N ILE A 97 7.85 20.09 -1.12
CA ILE A 97 7.67 19.69 0.29
C ILE A 97 6.18 19.75 0.65
N ARG A 98 5.68 18.71 1.30
CA ARG A 98 4.28 18.60 1.79
C ARG A 98 4.15 19.21 3.19
N TYR A 99 4.37 20.52 3.30
CA TYR A 99 4.44 21.22 4.59
C TYR A 99 3.27 20.98 5.56
N PHE A 100 2.06 20.72 5.06
CA PHE A 100 0.88 20.47 5.89
C PHE A 100 0.88 19.09 6.56
N GLU A 101 1.83 18.22 6.19
CA GLU A 101 2.09 16.93 6.84
C GLU A 101 3.17 17.03 7.93
N ILE A 102 3.76 18.21 8.15
CA ILE A 102 4.74 18.43 9.22
C ILE A 102 3.99 18.72 10.52
N ALA A 103 4.36 18.07 11.61
CA ALA A 103 3.75 18.29 12.93
C ALA A 103 4.01 19.72 13.43
N ALA A 104 3.11 20.25 14.28
CA ALA A 104 3.21 21.64 14.76
C ALA A 104 4.50 21.93 15.54
N ASP A 105 4.95 20.98 16.36
CA ASP A 105 6.20 21.10 17.14
C ASP A 105 7.42 21.13 16.21
N ASP A 106 7.48 20.20 15.26
CA ASP A 106 8.53 20.15 14.22
C ASP A 106 8.53 21.41 13.34
N TYR A 107 7.34 21.90 12.95
CA TYR A 107 7.22 23.15 12.21
C TYR A 107 7.84 24.32 12.98
N ALA A 108 7.51 24.43 14.27
CA ALA A 108 7.99 25.50 15.13
C ALA A 108 9.51 25.45 15.34
N GLU A 109 10.07 24.26 15.52
CA GLU A 109 11.50 24.07 15.79
C GLU A 109 12.34 24.15 14.51
N LYS A 110 11.92 23.50 13.43
CA LYS A 110 12.78 23.23 12.27
C LYS A 110 12.42 24.01 11.01
N VAL A 111 11.16 24.41 10.82
CA VAL A 111 10.73 25.14 9.62
C VAL A 111 10.76 26.66 9.85
N ILE A 112 10.29 27.15 11.01
CA ILE A 112 10.27 28.58 11.34
C ILE A 112 11.64 29.27 11.22
N PRO A 113 12.78 28.68 11.63
CA PRO A 113 14.10 29.32 11.48
C PRO A 113 14.40 29.73 10.04
N TYR A 114 13.93 28.95 9.06
CA TYR A 114 14.15 29.18 7.64
C TYR A 114 12.99 29.89 6.95
N LYS A 115 11.95 30.36 7.66
CA LYS A 115 10.73 30.96 7.06
C LYS A 115 10.97 32.04 5.99
N LYS A 116 12.14 32.69 5.99
CA LYS A 116 12.51 33.70 5.00
C LYS A 116 12.59 33.14 3.57
N ILE A 117 12.99 31.88 3.39
CA ILE A 117 13.08 31.23 2.07
C ILE A 117 11.72 30.82 1.50
N LEU A 118 10.69 30.74 2.35
CA LEU A 118 9.36 30.31 1.92
C LEU A 118 8.60 31.43 1.17
N PRO A 119 7.77 31.10 0.16
CA PRO A 119 6.87 32.06 -0.47
C PRO A 119 5.92 32.74 0.53
N LYS A 120 5.60 34.02 0.29
CA LYS A 120 4.74 34.82 1.19
C LYS A 120 3.36 34.19 1.44
N ASN A 121 2.73 33.66 0.39
CA ASN A 121 1.41 33.03 0.51
C ASN A 121 1.47 31.75 1.36
N LEU A 122 2.47 30.89 1.09
CA LEU A 122 2.68 29.66 1.83
C LEU A 122 2.91 29.93 3.32
N LYS A 123 3.76 30.90 3.67
CA LYS A 123 3.95 31.33 5.07
C LYS A 123 2.64 31.63 5.79
N LYS A 124 1.75 32.40 5.14
CA LYS A 124 0.46 32.79 5.72
C LYS A 124 -0.45 31.58 5.92
N GLN A 125 -0.50 30.68 4.93
CA GLN A 125 -1.28 29.45 5.03
C GLN A 125 -0.78 28.54 6.15
N LEU A 126 0.54 28.31 6.24
CA LEU A 126 1.14 27.48 7.30
C LEU A 126 0.91 28.05 8.69
N LEU A 127 1.09 29.37 8.85
CA LEU A 127 0.80 30.04 10.11
C LEU A 127 -0.67 29.86 10.52
N THR A 128 -1.60 29.97 9.57
CA THR A 128 -3.03 29.81 9.84
C THR A 128 -3.37 28.37 10.24
N PHE A 129 -2.79 27.40 9.51
CA PHE A 129 -2.98 25.97 9.74
C PHE A 129 -2.51 25.53 11.13
N HIS A 130 -1.30 25.93 11.55
CA HIS A 130 -0.77 25.52 12.85
C HIS A 130 -1.34 26.28 14.06
N LEU A 131 -1.87 27.50 13.87
CA LEU A 131 -2.47 28.28 14.96
C LEU A 131 -3.96 27.99 15.19
N THR A 132 -4.63 27.34 14.24
CA THR A 132 -6.07 27.11 14.29
C THR A 132 -6.35 25.62 14.52
N ALA A 133 -6.83 25.28 15.72
CA ALA A 133 -7.17 23.90 16.04
C ALA A 133 -8.25 23.37 15.08
N GLY A 134 -7.99 22.21 14.48
CA GLY A 134 -8.91 21.57 13.52
C GLY A 134 -8.93 22.21 12.13
N SER A 135 -7.98 23.10 11.80
CA SER A 135 -7.83 23.60 10.43
C SER A 135 -7.45 22.48 9.49
N GLU A 136 -8.14 22.40 8.35
CA GLU A 136 -7.75 21.51 7.26
C GLU A 136 -6.69 22.16 6.37
N PRO A 137 -5.84 21.37 5.69
CA PRO A 137 -4.95 21.86 4.66
C PRO A 137 -5.72 22.52 3.50
N PRO A 138 -5.15 23.55 2.84
CA PRO A 138 -5.77 24.13 1.65
C PRO A 138 -5.83 23.10 0.51
N LEU A 139 -6.81 23.22 -0.40
CA LEU A 139 -6.93 22.35 -1.59
C LEU A 139 -5.70 22.37 -2.53
N SER A 140 -4.83 23.37 -2.39
CA SER A 140 -3.57 23.49 -3.13
C SER A 140 -2.40 22.78 -2.44
N ALA A 141 -2.61 22.22 -1.25
CA ALA A 141 -1.61 21.42 -0.56
C ALA A 141 -1.31 20.15 -1.37
N LEU A 142 -0.03 19.80 -1.45
CA LEU A 142 0.37 18.51 -1.96
C LEU A 142 -0.18 17.41 -1.03
N PRO A 143 -0.72 16.31 -1.57
CA PRO A 143 -1.21 15.21 -0.76
C PRO A 143 -0.04 14.57 0.01
N PRO A 144 -0.29 13.94 1.17
CA PRO A 144 0.73 13.20 1.88
C PRO A 144 1.49 12.25 0.96
N ARG A 145 2.81 12.09 1.18
CA ARG A 145 3.51 10.94 0.60
C ARG A 145 2.78 9.71 1.11
N VAL A 146 2.74 8.66 0.31
CA VAL A 146 2.44 7.31 0.77
C VAL A 146 3.62 6.87 1.64
N LEU A 147 3.78 7.58 2.76
CA LEU A 147 4.34 7.06 3.96
C LEU A 147 3.58 5.79 4.27
N CYS A 148 4.31 4.87 4.87
CA CYS A 148 3.76 3.77 5.63
C CYS A 148 2.94 4.31 6.82
N ALA A 149 1.92 5.14 6.58
CA ALA A 149 0.88 5.47 7.53
C ALA A 149 0.33 4.12 7.98
N THR A 150 0.60 3.83 9.23
CA THR A 150 0.58 2.51 9.85
C THR A 150 -0.80 1.89 9.67
N VAL A 151 -0.99 1.17 8.56
CA VAL A 151 -2.10 0.24 8.46
C VAL A 151 -1.79 -0.84 9.48
N ALA A 152 -2.35 -0.65 10.68
CA ALA A 152 -2.22 -1.60 11.76
C ALA A 152 -2.77 -2.93 11.26
N ILE A 153 -1.89 -3.93 11.22
CA ILE A 153 -2.22 -5.27 10.77
C ILE A 153 -1.79 -6.26 11.86
N ASP A 154 -2.74 -7.05 12.33
CA ASP A 154 -2.46 -8.21 13.18
C ASP A 154 -2.02 -9.36 12.27
N SER A 155 -0.74 -9.36 11.88
CA SER A 155 -0.14 -10.39 11.03
C SER A 155 1.11 -10.96 11.67
N VAL A 156 1.25 -12.28 11.62
CA VAL A 156 2.52 -12.97 11.96
C VAL A 156 3.36 -13.27 10.71
N ILE A 157 2.80 -13.06 9.52
CA ILE A 157 3.46 -13.29 8.23
C ILE A 157 4.12 -12.00 7.72
N THR A 158 3.46 -10.86 7.88
CA THR A 158 3.82 -9.58 7.25
C THR A 158 3.83 -8.41 8.23
N ASN A 159 4.21 -7.22 7.76
CA ASN A 159 4.30 -6.01 8.57
C ASN A 159 3.43 -4.86 7.99
N PRO A 160 3.24 -3.75 8.73
CA PRO A 160 2.45 -2.61 8.28
C PRO A 160 2.88 -1.98 6.94
N ARG A 161 4.16 -2.09 6.53
CA ARG A 161 4.64 -1.58 5.22
C ARG A 161 4.03 -2.36 4.08
N HIS A 162 4.01 -3.68 4.16
CA HIS A 162 3.35 -4.52 3.16
C HIS A 162 1.83 -4.33 3.17
N ALA A 163 1.22 -4.11 4.34
CA ALA A 163 -0.20 -3.80 4.42
C ALA A 163 -0.55 -2.48 3.70
N ALA A 164 0.22 -1.42 3.95
CA ALA A 164 0.07 -0.14 3.25
C ALA A 164 0.24 -0.29 1.72
N LEU A 165 1.20 -1.11 1.29
CA LEU A 165 1.41 -1.40 -0.13
C LEU A 165 0.22 -2.15 -0.76
N ILE A 166 -0.33 -3.15 -0.07
CA ILE A 166 -1.53 -3.85 -0.55
C ILE A 166 -2.72 -2.88 -0.61
N ALA A 167 -2.88 -2.01 0.39
CA ALA A 167 -3.92 -0.99 0.39
C ALA A 167 -3.81 -0.03 -0.81
N SER A 168 -2.59 0.38 -1.19
CA SER A 168 -2.37 1.25 -2.35
C SER A 168 -2.75 0.55 -3.66
N TRP A 169 -2.46 -0.75 -3.80
CA TRP A 169 -2.88 -1.53 -4.96
C TRP A 169 -4.40 -1.67 -5.07
N ILE A 170 -5.08 -1.87 -3.94
CA ILE A 170 -6.55 -1.90 -3.88
C ILE A 170 -7.12 -0.54 -4.28
N LYS A 171 -6.59 0.56 -3.70
CA LYS A 171 -7.04 1.94 -4.01
C LYS A 171 -6.93 2.23 -5.50
N ARG A 172 -5.78 1.93 -6.11
CA ARG A 172 -5.52 2.16 -7.54
C ARG A 172 -6.51 1.40 -8.44
N ARG A 173 -6.99 0.22 -8.02
CA ARG A 173 -7.93 -0.60 -8.78
C ARG A 173 -9.37 -0.13 -8.66
N LEU A 174 -9.75 0.45 -7.52
CA LEU A 174 -11.11 0.91 -7.27
C LEU A 174 -11.39 2.32 -7.80
N GLU A 175 -10.36 3.06 -8.24
CA GLU A 175 -10.48 4.46 -8.71
C GLU A 175 -11.19 5.39 -7.69
N THR A 176 -11.14 5.04 -6.41
CA THR A 176 -11.78 5.81 -5.33
C THR A 176 -10.76 6.65 -4.58
N ASP A 177 -11.06 7.93 -4.41
CA ASP A 177 -10.12 8.90 -3.83
C ASP A 177 -10.07 8.88 -2.28
N ILE A 178 -11.08 8.27 -1.62
CA ILE A 178 -11.42 8.60 -0.23
C ILE A 178 -11.53 7.34 0.64
N SER A 179 -10.43 6.68 1.03
CA SER A 179 -10.45 5.65 2.08
C SER A 179 -9.06 5.29 2.63
N GLU A 180 -8.91 5.31 3.94
CA GLU A 180 -7.91 4.50 4.65
C GLU A 180 -8.46 3.06 4.78
N TYR A 181 -7.62 2.05 4.51
CA TYR A 181 -8.00 0.65 4.67
C TYR A 181 -7.58 0.14 6.04
N LYS A 182 -8.48 -0.61 6.68
CA LYS A 182 -8.19 -1.47 7.82
C LYS A 182 -8.22 -2.93 7.37
N PHE A 183 -7.20 -3.71 7.72
CA PHE A 183 -7.19 -5.16 7.52
C PHE A 183 -7.61 -5.87 8.80
N ASN A 184 -8.82 -6.42 8.80
CA ASN A 184 -9.32 -7.24 9.90
C ASN A 184 -8.91 -8.70 9.68
N LEU A 185 -8.13 -9.28 10.59
CA LEU A 185 -7.77 -10.69 10.53
C LEU A 185 -9.01 -11.57 10.71
N ILE A 186 -9.32 -12.38 9.70
CA ILE A 186 -10.44 -13.32 9.71
C ILE A 186 -9.97 -14.71 10.13
N LEU A 187 -8.87 -15.18 9.51
CA LEU A 187 -8.37 -16.53 9.71
C LEU A 187 -6.84 -16.52 9.77
N ARG A 188 -6.26 -17.26 10.71
CA ARG A 188 -4.81 -17.58 10.78
C ARG A 188 -4.64 -19.09 10.94
N GLY A 189 -3.87 -19.72 10.04
CA GLY A 189 -3.71 -21.18 10.01
C GLY A 189 -3.21 -21.77 11.33
N SER A 190 -2.22 -21.16 11.98
CA SER A 190 -1.75 -21.63 13.30
C SER A 190 -2.76 -21.47 14.44
N ARG A 191 -3.71 -20.52 14.32
CA ARG A 191 -4.75 -20.25 15.33
C ARG A 191 -5.99 -21.11 15.10
N ASP A 192 -6.46 -21.16 13.87
CA ASP A 192 -7.78 -21.68 13.50
C ASP A 192 -7.71 -23.06 12.85
N GLY A 193 -6.56 -23.42 12.26
CA GLY A 193 -6.33 -24.66 11.52
C GLY A 193 -6.24 -24.44 10.00
N PHE A 194 -5.66 -25.43 9.30
CA PHE A 194 -5.37 -25.39 7.87
C PHE A 194 -6.37 -26.14 6.99
N SER A 195 -7.51 -26.59 7.55
CA SER A 195 -8.47 -27.34 6.74
C SER A 195 -9.29 -26.42 5.85
N ASN A 196 -9.63 -26.91 4.66
CA ASN A 196 -10.47 -26.16 3.73
C ASN A 196 -11.90 -25.98 4.28
N SER A 197 -12.34 -26.84 5.21
CA SER A 197 -13.62 -26.68 5.91
C SER A 197 -13.66 -25.41 6.77
N ILE A 198 -12.58 -25.11 7.48
CA ILE A 198 -12.48 -23.90 8.32
C ILE A 198 -12.52 -22.65 7.46
N PHE A 199 -11.76 -22.62 6.36
CA PHE A 199 -11.80 -21.50 5.41
C PHE A 199 -13.21 -21.28 4.86
N ARG A 200 -13.88 -22.35 4.40
CA ARG A 200 -15.25 -22.24 3.84
C ARG A 200 -16.26 -21.69 4.84
N GLN A 201 -16.18 -22.10 6.10
CA GLN A 201 -17.12 -21.64 7.13
C GLN A 201 -16.85 -20.19 7.54
N THR A 202 -15.57 -19.84 7.69
CA THR A 202 -15.16 -18.53 8.24
C THR A 202 -15.21 -17.42 7.18
N CYS A 203 -14.83 -17.74 5.94
CA CYS A 203 -14.73 -16.77 4.86
C CYS A 203 -15.97 -16.74 3.95
N ALA A 204 -16.99 -17.56 4.23
CA ALA A 204 -18.24 -17.56 3.47
C ALA A 204 -18.82 -16.15 3.37
N HIS A 205 -19.20 -15.75 2.14
CA HIS A 205 -19.86 -14.48 1.84
C HIS A 205 -19.01 -13.21 2.08
N LEU A 206 -17.76 -13.34 2.56
CA LEU A 206 -16.86 -12.21 2.68
C LEU A 206 -16.37 -11.78 1.29
N SER A 207 -16.31 -10.47 1.09
CA SER A 207 -15.71 -9.80 -0.07
C SER A 207 -14.53 -8.93 0.36
N SER A 208 -13.78 -8.40 -0.61
CA SER A 208 -12.61 -7.54 -0.36
C SER A 208 -11.60 -8.19 0.59
N THR A 209 -11.24 -9.44 0.29
CA THR A 209 -10.35 -10.23 1.14
C THR A 209 -8.94 -10.31 0.56
N VAL A 210 -7.94 -10.28 1.44
CA VAL A 210 -6.53 -10.51 1.13
C VAL A 210 -6.11 -11.83 1.76
N VAL A 211 -5.52 -12.71 0.95
CA VAL A 211 -4.93 -13.97 1.42
C VAL A 211 -3.42 -13.83 1.40
N LEU A 212 -2.76 -14.06 2.53
CA LEU A 212 -1.31 -14.11 2.69
C LEU A 212 -0.88 -15.55 2.97
N ILE A 213 0.20 -16.00 2.34
CA ILE A 213 0.69 -17.38 2.43
C ILE A 213 2.20 -17.33 2.60
N LYS A 214 2.71 -17.86 3.70
CA LYS A 214 4.14 -18.08 3.94
C LYS A 214 4.51 -19.48 3.50
N ILE A 215 5.45 -19.59 2.58
CA ILE A 215 5.93 -20.88 2.03
C ILE A 215 6.96 -21.49 2.98
N ARG A 216 6.74 -22.76 3.35
CA ARG A 216 7.63 -23.52 4.22
C ARG A 216 9.01 -23.69 3.61
N GLY A 217 10.04 -23.44 4.41
CA GLY A 217 11.44 -23.63 4.05
C GLY A 217 12.08 -22.46 3.29
N SER A 218 11.33 -21.76 2.43
CA SER A 218 11.84 -20.57 1.74
C SER A 218 11.58 -19.27 2.50
N GLY A 219 10.57 -19.25 3.38
CA GLY A 219 10.12 -18.04 4.08
C GLY A 219 9.52 -16.99 3.14
N LYS A 220 9.30 -17.32 1.87
CA LYS A 220 8.68 -16.41 0.90
C LYS A 220 7.19 -16.27 1.17
N ILE A 221 6.66 -15.09 0.93
CA ILE A 221 5.28 -14.72 1.16
C ILE A 221 4.64 -14.43 -0.18
N ILE A 222 3.54 -15.10 -0.44
CA ILE A 222 2.74 -14.96 -1.66
C ILE A 222 1.28 -14.74 -1.27
N GLY A 223 0.46 -14.27 -2.21
CA GLY A 223 -0.93 -14.02 -1.87
C GLY A 223 -1.75 -13.50 -3.03
N GLY A 224 -2.99 -13.13 -2.70
CA GLY A 224 -3.87 -12.48 -3.66
C GLY A 224 -4.98 -11.69 -2.97
N TYR A 225 -5.51 -10.72 -3.71
CA TYR A 225 -6.70 -9.97 -3.36
C TYR A 225 -7.89 -10.46 -4.17
N GLN A 226 -8.99 -10.72 -3.47
CA GLN A 226 -10.27 -11.15 -4.01
C GLN A 226 -11.30 -10.07 -3.65
N ALA A 227 -11.78 -9.33 -4.64
CA ALA A 227 -12.80 -8.31 -4.44
C ALA A 227 -14.21 -8.92 -4.33
N GLY A 228 -14.47 -10.01 -5.07
CA GLY A 228 -15.75 -10.72 -5.05
C GLY A 228 -16.00 -11.50 -3.76
N ARG A 229 -17.24 -12.00 -3.59
CA ARG A 229 -17.57 -12.85 -2.44
C ARG A 229 -17.02 -14.27 -2.61
N TRP A 230 -16.58 -14.89 -1.51
CA TRP A 230 -16.40 -16.34 -1.48
C TRP A 230 -17.76 -17.04 -1.40
N PHE A 231 -17.98 -18.03 -2.27
CA PHE A 231 -19.22 -18.82 -2.29
C PHE A 231 -18.97 -20.21 -1.71
N ASN A 232 -20.00 -20.73 -1.04
CA ASN A 232 -20.08 -22.12 -0.62
C ASN A 232 -21.19 -22.79 -1.43
N ASP A 233 -20.84 -23.76 -2.29
CA ASP A 233 -21.79 -24.46 -3.16
C ASP A 233 -22.91 -25.16 -2.39
N TYR A 234 -22.70 -25.51 -1.11
CA TYR A 234 -23.72 -26.11 -0.25
C TYR A 234 -24.92 -25.16 -0.02
N LEU A 235 -24.68 -23.84 -0.01
CA LEU A 235 -25.74 -22.84 0.10
C LEU A 235 -26.29 -22.44 -1.28
N LYS A 236 -25.50 -22.57 -2.35
CA LYS A 236 -25.98 -22.29 -3.71
C LYS A 236 -27.08 -23.25 -4.13
N LYS A 237 -26.93 -24.55 -3.84
CA LYS A 237 -27.99 -25.55 -4.05
C LYS A 237 -29.27 -25.22 -3.27
N ASN A 238 -29.16 -24.68 -2.05
CA ASN A 238 -30.34 -24.31 -1.26
C ASN A 238 -30.94 -22.97 -1.71
N MET A 239 -30.13 -22.02 -2.17
CA MET A 239 -30.61 -20.74 -2.72
C MET A 239 -31.27 -20.93 -4.09
N ASP A 240 -30.70 -21.76 -4.96
CA ASP A 240 -31.31 -22.11 -6.25
C ASP A 240 -32.64 -22.87 -6.02
N ASN A 241 -32.74 -23.69 -4.97
CA ASN A 241 -34.00 -24.34 -4.57
C ASN A 241 -35.00 -23.41 -3.84
N LEU A 242 -34.59 -22.22 -3.38
CA LEU A 242 -35.44 -21.24 -2.71
C LEU A 242 -35.89 -20.11 -3.65
N LEU A 243 -35.33 -20.04 -4.86
CA LEU A 243 -35.67 -19.03 -5.87
C LEU A 243 -36.74 -19.52 -6.86
N ASP A 244 -37.21 -20.76 -6.71
CA ASP A 244 -38.30 -21.32 -7.53
C ASP A 244 -39.68 -21.26 -6.85
N ASP A 245 -39.77 -20.95 -5.55
CA ASP A 245 -41.05 -20.80 -4.85
C ASP A 245 -41.09 -19.52 -3.99
N ASP A 246 -41.77 -18.53 -4.56
CA ASP A 246 -42.42 -17.39 -3.92
C ASP A 246 -41.58 -16.20 -3.42
N ASP A 247 -42.00 -15.03 -3.90
CA ASP A 247 -41.35 -13.72 -3.86
C ASP A 247 -41.58 -13.03 -2.49
N SER A 248 -41.36 -13.73 -1.37
CA SER A 248 -41.67 -13.18 -0.04
C SER A 248 -40.63 -13.44 1.07
N ILE A 249 -39.98 -12.34 1.46
CA ILE A 249 -39.54 -11.99 2.83
C ILE A 249 -38.40 -12.83 3.43
N LEU A 250 -37.17 -12.35 3.26
CA LEU A 250 -36.17 -12.32 4.32
C LEU A 250 -35.47 -10.95 4.34
N GLU A 251 -36.05 -10.02 5.09
CA GLU A 251 -35.34 -8.82 5.53
C GLU A 251 -34.24 -9.22 6.52
N PHE A 252 -32.97 -9.06 6.13
CA PHE A 252 -31.84 -9.03 7.06
C PHE A 252 -31.30 -7.60 7.21
N PRO A 253 -30.83 -7.21 8.41
CA PRO A 253 -30.73 -5.81 8.80
C PRO A 253 -29.73 -5.02 7.95
N SER A 254 -30.23 -3.93 7.38
CA SER A 254 -29.52 -2.94 6.60
C SER A 254 -28.39 -2.28 7.38
N ARG A 255 -27.13 -2.63 7.06
CA ARG A 255 -26.02 -1.66 6.90
C ARG A 255 -25.10 -2.16 5.78
N ARG A 256 -25.48 -1.86 4.54
CA ARG A 256 -24.71 -2.20 3.33
C ARG A 256 -23.47 -1.28 3.23
N PRO A 257 -22.24 -1.80 3.17
CA PRO A 257 -21.18 -1.11 2.43
C PRO A 257 -21.61 -1.04 0.96
N ARG A 258 -21.35 0.09 0.27
CA ARG A 258 -21.75 0.31 -1.14
C ARG A 258 -21.50 -0.95 -1.97
N GLN A 259 -22.58 -1.56 -2.47
CA GLN A 259 -22.52 -2.71 -3.35
C GLN A 259 -21.77 -2.34 -4.63
N LEU A 260 -20.77 -3.13 -5.04
CA LEU A 260 -20.50 -3.26 -6.47
C LEU A 260 -21.70 -4.02 -7.06
N SER A 261 -22.56 -3.31 -7.77
CA SER A 261 -23.83 -3.80 -8.30
C SER A 261 -23.69 -4.82 -9.44
N ASN A 262 -22.46 -5.14 -9.87
CA ASN A 262 -22.21 -6.10 -10.94
C ASN A 262 -21.08 -7.10 -10.57
N PRO A 263 -21.37 -8.42 -10.45
CA PRO A 263 -20.36 -9.47 -10.26
C PRO A 263 -19.25 -9.45 -11.32
N GLU A 264 -19.54 -8.94 -12.53
CA GLU A 264 -18.59 -8.80 -13.63
C GLU A 264 -17.57 -7.67 -13.42
N MET A 265 -17.87 -6.65 -12.59
CA MET A 265 -16.90 -5.60 -12.24
C MET A 265 -15.95 -6.05 -11.13
N ALA A 266 -16.41 -6.91 -10.20
CA ALA A 266 -15.61 -7.35 -9.07
C ALA A 266 -14.40 -8.19 -9.49
N SER A 267 -14.49 -8.97 -10.56
CA SER A 267 -13.41 -9.87 -10.97
C SER A 267 -12.22 -9.21 -11.64
N ASN A 268 -12.39 -8.04 -12.25
CA ASN A 268 -11.30 -7.23 -12.82
C ASN A 268 -10.45 -6.51 -11.74
N LEU A 269 -10.88 -6.59 -10.48
CA LEU A 269 -10.20 -6.00 -9.33
C LEU A 269 -9.28 -7.01 -8.62
N ASN A 270 -9.37 -8.29 -8.98
CA ASN A 270 -8.54 -9.33 -8.37
C ASN A 270 -7.10 -9.25 -8.85
N PHE A 271 -6.16 -9.55 -7.96
CA PHE A 271 -4.74 -9.59 -8.30
C PHE A 271 -4.00 -10.60 -7.41
N LEU A 272 -2.88 -11.11 -7.92
CA LEU A 272 -1.92 -11.92 -7.16
C LEU A 272 -0.68 -11.09 -6.84
N PHE A 273 0.00 -11.41 -5.75
CA PHE A 273 1.26 -10.77 -5.41
C PHE A 273 2.26 -11.74 -4.77
N SER A 274 3.53 -11.38 -4.87
CA SER A 274 4.64 -11.91 -4.08
C SER A 274 5.18 -10.79 -3.22
N LEU A 275 5.46 -11.03 -1.94
CA LEU A 275 6.16 -10.07 -1.06
C LEU A 275 7.60 -10.51 -0.77
N GLY A 276 8.08 -11.53 -1.50
CA GLY A 276 9.36 -12.20 -1.23
C GLY A 276 9.49 -12.61 0.24
N THR A 277 10.61 -12.31 0.90
CA THR A 277 10.82 -12.81 2.28
C THR A 277 10.09 -12.03 3.38
N GLY A 278 9.32 -10.98 3.03
CA GLY A 278 8.66 -10.14 4.02
C GLY A 278 9.59 -9.21 4.81
N LYS A 279 10.89 -9.18 4.49
CA LYS A 279 11.87 -8.31 5.15
C LYS A 279 12.02 -6.93 4.51
N ASN A 280 11.78 -6.84 3.20
CA ASN A 280 11.88 -5.61 2.41
C ASN A 280 10.86 -5.61 1.26
N LEU A 281 10.84 -4.53 0.49
CA LEU A 281 9.93 -4.32 -0.64
C LEU A 281 10.55 -4.72 -2.00
N ARG A 282 11.88 -4.83 -2.08
CA ARG A 282 12.67 -5.12 -3.30
C ARG A 282 12.25 -6.35 -4.12
N SER A 283 11.69 -7.36 -3.45
CA SER A 283 11.25 -8.61 -4.09
C SER A 283 9.74 -8.69 -4.27
N VAL A 284 9.03 -7.58 -4.08
CA VAL A 284 7.59 -7.50 -4.24
C VAL A 284 7.25 -7.53 -5.73
N GLN A 285 6.29 -8.36 -6.08
CA GLN A 285 5.82 -8.50 -7.46
C GLN A 285 4.29 -8.56 -7.45
N LEU A 286 3.67 -8.05 -8.52
CA LEU A 286 2.22 -7.94 -8.65
C LEU A 286 1.79 -8.47 -10.02
N SER A 287 0.74 -9.28 -10.03
CA SER A 287 0.19 -9.86 -11.25
C SER A 287 -1.30 -9.67 -11.33
N PHE A 288 -1.74 -9.38 -12.54
CA PHE A 288 -3.12 -9.08 -12.85
C PHE A 288 -3.66 -10.04 -13.88
N ALA A 289 -4.97 -10.25 -13.85
CA ALA A 289 -5.64 -11.02 -14.87
C ALA A 289 -5.60 -10.25 -16.21
N GLU A 290 -5.04 -10.86 -17.26
CA GLU A 290 -5.03 -10.27 -18.61
C GLU A 290 -6.41 -10.31 -19.29
N GLN A 291 -7.29 -11.18 -18.80
CA GLN A 291 -8.65 -11.37 -19.32
C GLN A 291 -9.68 -11.17 -18.21
N ARG A 292 -10.91 -10.79 -18.59
CA ARG A 292 -12.05 -10.75 -17.66
C ARG A 292 -12.27 -12.14 -17.07
N ILE A 293 -11.96 -12.30 -15.79
CA ILE A 293 -12.26 -13.54 -15.08
C ILE A 293 -13.75 -13.51 -14.74
N TYR A 294 -14.55 -14.48 -15.17
CA TYR A 294 -15.89 -14.60 -14.61
C TYR A 294 -15.77 -15.27 -13.25
N ASN A 295 -16.04 -14.49 -12.19
CA ASN A 295 -16.19 -14.88 -10.80
C ASN A 295 -15.32 -16.09 -10.40
N SER A 296 -14.08 -15.84 -9.94
CA SER A 296 -13.11 -16.91 -9.65
C SER A 296 -13.62 -17.97 -8.69
N SER A 297 -14.66 -17.68 -7.90
CA SER A 297 -15.35 -18.59 -7.00
C SER A 297 -16.36 -19.56 -7.64
N GLN A 298 -16.70 -19.41 -8.93
CA GLN A 298 -17.87 -20.09 -9.52
C GLN A 298 -17.55 -21.29 -10.44
N ARG A 299 -16.28 -21.56 -10.76
CA ARG A 299 -15.97 -22.48 -11.88
C ARG A 299 -15.59 -23.92 -11.53
N ASN A 300 -15.44 -24.29 -10.27
CA ASN A 300 -15.12 -25.67 -9.92
C ASN A 300 -16.15 -26.25 -8.95
N ASN A 301 -16.86 -27.28 -9.41
CA ASN A 301 -17.71 -28.21 -8.63
C ASN A 301 -16.93 -28.96 -7.50
N ASN A 302 -15.73 -28.52 -7.14
CA ASN A 302 -14.92 -29.13 -6.11
C ASN A 302 -15.29 -28.53 -4.75
N THR A 303 -16.21 -29.24 -4.08
CA THR A 303 -16.68 -29.10 -2.70
C THR A 303 -15.59 -29.10 -1.61
N HIS A 304 -14.32 -29.16 -2.00
CA HIS A 304 -13.14 -29.30 -1.15
C HIS A 304 -12.17 -28.11 -1.23
N SER A 305 -12.53 -27.02 -1.90
CA SER A 305 -11.56 -25.95 -2.22
C SER A 305 -11.30 -25.02 -1.03
N GLY A 306 -10.02 -24.78 -0.72
CA GLY A 306 -9.53 -23.76 0.21
C GLY A 306 -9.38 -22.40 -0.49
N PRO A 307 -8.57 -21.47 0.01
CA PRO A 307 -8.25 -20.24 -0.72
C PRO A 307 -7.77 -20.53 -2.15
N PHE A 308 -8.42 -19.92 -3.15
CA PHE A 308 -8.07 -20.11 -4.55
C PHE A 308 -8.27 -18.86 -5.40
N PHE A 309 -7.39 -18.67 -6.38
CA PHE A 309 -7.40 -17.55 -7.32
C PHE A 309 -7.42 -18.10 -8.73
N TYR A 310 -8.63 -18.42 -9.18
CA TYR A 310 -8.86 -19.06 -10.47
C TYR A 310 -8.00 -20.34 -10.62
N ASN A 311 -7.30 -20.50 -11.74
CA ASN A 311 -6.44 -21.66 -11.97
C ASN A 311 -5.00 -21.46 -11.45
N ASP A 312 -4.69 -20.28 -10.92
CA ASP A 312 -3.31 -19.87 -10.76
C ASP A 312 -2.75 -20.18 -9.39
N LEU A 313 -3.50 -19.94 -8.31
CA LEU A 313 -3.04 -20.18 -6.95
C LEU A 313 -4.11 -20.95 -6.17
N PHE A 314 -3.72 -22.04 -5.51
CA PHE A 314 -4.61 -22.91 -4.76
C PHE A 314 -3.97 -23.41 -3.46
N ILE A 315 -4.70 -23.35 -2.35
CA ILE A 315 -4.32 -23.96 -1.08
C ILE A 315 -5.11 -25.27 -0.88
N SER A 316 -4.36 -26.36 -0.70
CA SER A 316 -4.91 -27.70 -0.48
C SER A 316 -5.37 -27.93 0.96
N ASP A 317 -6.17 -28.98 1.15
CA ASP A 317 -6.51 -29.45 2.48
C ASP A 317 -5.25 -30.02 3.15
N GLN A 318 -5.02 -29.69 4.42
CA GLN A 318 -3.76 -30.00 5.12
C GLN A 318 -2.51 -29.39 4.46
N ALA A 319 -2.64 -28.15 3.96
CA ALA A 319 -1.55 -27.42 3.30
C ALA A 319 -0.24 -27.32 4.10
N ASN A 320 -0.30 -27.51 5.42
CA ASN A 320 0.85 -27.45 6.31
C ASN A 320 1.66 -28.77 6.41
N SER A 321 1.06 -29.92 6.08
CA SER A 321 1.72 -31.23 6.16
C SER A 321 2.04 -31.83 4.79
N ASN A 322 1.25 -31.54 3.74
CA ASN A 322 1.40 -32.14 2.42
C ASN A 322 1.76 -31.10 1.34
N ARG A 323 2.55 -31.49 0.32
CA ARG A 323 2.88 -30.64 -0.86
C ARG A 323 1.77 -30.72 -1.91
N LEU A 324 0.56 -30.30 -1.57
CA LEU A 324 -0.60 -30.34 -2.48
C LEU A 324 -1.13 -28.95 -2.83
N SER A 325 -0.67 -27.89 -2.16
CA SER A 325 -0.97 -26.51 -2.57
C SER A 325 -0.20 -26.19 -3.83
N TRP A 326 -0.82 -25.47 -4.77
CA TRP A 326 -0.39 -25.36 -6.15
C TRP A 326 -0.26 -23.90 -6.58
N TYR A 327 0.70 -23.65 -7.47
CA TYR A 327 0.71 -22.48 -8.33
C TYR A 327 1.08 -22.78 -9.79
N GLN A 328 0.37 -22.12 -10.71
CA GLN A 328 0.76 -22.01 -12.10
C GLN A 328 0.34 -20.65 -12.66
N CYS A 329 1.26 -19.93 -13.32
CA CYS A 329 0.89 -18.73 -14.05
C CYS A 329 0.13 -19.11 -15.33
N GLN A 330 -1.18 -18.94 -15.34
CA GLN A 330 -2.03 -19.12 -16.53
C GLN A 330 -2.83 -17.85 -16.85
N THR A 331 -3.28 -17.16 -15.81
CA THR A 331 -4.28 -16.10 -15.90
C THR A 331 -3.72 -14.78 -15.41
N TYR A 332 -2.98 -14.82 -14.30
CA TYR A 332 -2.36 -13.66 -13.68
C TYR A 332 -0.93 -13.51 -14.18
N GLN A 333 -0.68 -12.45 -14.95
CA GLN A 333 0.63 -12.13 -15.51
C GLN A 333 1.23 -10.88 -14.87
N PRO A 334 2.58 -10.77 -14.75
CA PRO A 334 3.59 -11.76 -15.15
C PRO A 334 3.67 -12.99 -14.19
N ASN A 335 4.45 -14.02 -14.52
CA ASN A 335 4.66 -15.15 -13.61
C ASN A 335 5.44 -14.73 -12.36
N LEU A 336 4.77 -14.74 -11.20
CA LEU A 336 5.33 -14.27 -9.93
C LEU A 336 6.31 -15.26 -9.29
N PHE A 337 6.17 -16.56 -9.57
CA PHE A 337 6.85 -17.59 -8.79
C PHE A 337 7.86 -18.41 -9.61
N ASN A 338 8.25 -17.93 -10.79
CA ASN A 338 9.29 -18.56 -11.60
C ASN A 338 10.61 -18.59 -10.81
N GLY A 339 11.15 -19.78 -10.54
CA GLY A 339 12.32 -20.00 -9.69
C GLY A 339 12.09 -19.83 -8.16
N GLN A 340 10.85 -19.57 -7.71
CA GLN A 340 10.52 -19.47 -6.28
C GLN A 340 9.85 -20.74 -5.72
N ILE A 341 9.13 -21.46 -6.57
CA ILE A 341 8.46 -22.73 -6.27
C ILE A 341 9.02 -23.75 -7.29
N GLY A 342 9.94 -24.62 -6.86
CA GLY A 342 10.79 -25.43 -7.77
C GLY A 342 10.06 -26.51 -8.56
N GLN A 343 8.84 -26.86 -8.15
CA GLN A 343 7.86 -27.69 -8.84
C GLN A 343 6.53 -27.08 -8.45
N HIS A 344 5.54 -26.95 -9.33
CA HIS A 344 4.24 -26.27 -9.15
C HIS A 344 3.52 -26.40 -7.79
N PHE A 345 3.96 -27.29 -6.91
CA PHE A 345 3.47 -27.48 -5.55
C PHE A 345 4.37 -26.87 -4.46
N PHE A 346 3.75 -26.40 -3.39
CA PHE A 346 4.43 -25.89 -2.19
C PHE A 346 3.74 -26.35 -0.91
N GLN A 347 4.50 -26.32 0.20
CA GLN A 347 3.97 -26.49 1.55
C GLN A 347 3.78 -25.13 2.19
N VAL A 348 2.68 -24.97 2.92
CA VAL A 348 2.37 -23.76 3.66
C VAL A 348 2.99 -23.86 5.06
N GLU A 349 3.76 -22.85 5.44
CA GLU A 349 4.21 -22.68 6.83
C GLU A 349 3.10 -22.03 7.65
N GLU A 350 2.51 -20.98 7.09
CA GLU A 350 1.42 -20.20 7.68
C GLU A 350 0.58 -19.58 6.56
N TYR A 351 -0.72 -19.37 6.79
CA TYR A 351 -1.53 -18.50 5.95
C TYR A 351 -2.49 -17.66 6.78
N GLU A 352 -2.78 -16.46 6.31
CA GLU A 352 -3.71 -15.54 6.94
C GLU A 352 -4.71 -15.02 5.89
N VAL A 353 -5.94 -14.79 6.33
CA VAL A 353 -6.98 -14.15 5.51
C VAL A 353 -7.44 -12.90 6.23
N PHE A 354 -7.36 -11.76 5.55
CA PHE A 354 -7.81 -10.47 6.05
C PHE A 354 -9.01 -10.00 5.23
N GLN A 355 -9.94 -9.32 5.88
CA GLN A 355 -10.92 -8.50 5.20
C GLN A 355 -10.45 -7.04 5.17
N ALA A 356 -10.31 -6.48 3.97
CA ALA A 356 -10.01 -5.08 3.76
C ALA A 356 -11.31 -4.26 3.88
N VAL A 357 -11.38 -3.41 4.90
CA VAL A 357 -12.55 -2.56 5.18
C VAL A 357 -12.14 -1.09 5.08
N VAL A 358 -12.96 -0.31 4.40
CA VAL A 358 -12.82 1.15 4.31
C VAL A 358 -13.17 1.79 5.65
N LEU A 359 -12.29 2.62 6.19
CA LEU A 359 -12.61 3.52 7.30
C LEU A 359 -13.43 4.69 6.75
N MET A 360 -14.71 4.77 7.12
CA MET A 360 -15.48 5.99 6.91
C MET A 360 -15.06 7.01 7.98
N LYS A 361 -14.56 8.17 7.57
CA LYS A 361 -14.51 9.33 8.47
C LYS A 361 -15.97 9.66 8.83
N LEU A 362 -16.33 9.54 10.10
CA LEU A 362 -17.61 10.04 10.60
C LEU A 362 -17.61 11.55 10.40
N GLU A 363 -18.40 12.04 9.44
CA GLU A 363 -18.80 13.45 9.45
C GLU A 363 -19.59 13.66 10.74
N SER A 364 -18.98 14.34 11.71
CA SER A 364 -19.66 14.81 12.91
C SER A 364 -20.69 15.85 12.48
N TYR A 365 -21.95 15.45 12.33
CA TYR A 365 -23.04 16.40 12.25
C TYR A 365 -23.16 17.10 13.62
N PRO A 366 -23.08 18.44 13.69
CA PRO A 366 -23.34 19.13 14.95
C PRO A 366 -24.81 18.91 15.32
N GLU A 367 -25.04 18.35 16.50
CA GLU A 367 -26.35 18.31 17.13
C GLU A 367 -26.87 19.75 17.23
N LYS A 368 -27.96 20.04 16.51
CA LYS A 368 -28.70 21.27 16.69
C LYS A 368 -29.43 21.16 18.03
N PHE A 369 -28.97 21.93 19.01
CA PHE A 369 -29.69 22.22 20.25
C PHE A 369 -30.91 23.10 19.98
#